data_AF-A0A7H1MNF9-F1
#
_entry.id   AF-A0A7H1MNF9-F1
#
_cell.length_a   1.000
_cell.length_b   1.000
_cell.length_c   1.000
_cell.angle_alpha   90.00
_cell.angle_beta   90.00
_cell.angle_gamma   90.00
#
_symmetry.space_group_name_H-M   'P 1'
#
loop_
_entity.id
_entity.type
_entity.pdbx_description
1 polymer ?
#
loop_
_entity_poly.entity_id
_entity_poly.type
_entity_poly.pdbx_seq_one_letter_code
_entity_poly.pdbx_strand_id
1 'polypeptide(L)'
;MRKKVEIINSLDYLNYEGIKWQIENVVSGKSDELWIATPHENASNILANYGLNIKNNNVFDIYTNEYLKPISKKDGIWWTDLNVPNQAQLVVSDKWTKSLTSHGEKLAEIRWFNDGSRIVQAVIWLNENGEIDYKDIYRRDGSLFAKQYYSEGHILQSDFYDQNGVNISTSDFYFENDINMVLHNNTKYTNSNEFIKSLLSGKQGYEFNITQLGRELSFIPDESTLTFIDTIVDQDNSIKGNIYNLLDDDNHKIKRINLSTQNYHELQTRDLISNKITELK
;
A
#
# COMPACT_ATOMS: atom_id res chain seq x y z
N MET A 1 0.33 -27.70 -5.47
CA MET A 1 -0.51 -27.01 -4.45
C MET A 1 -0.45 -25.53 -4.78
N ARG A 2 -1.58 -24.83 -4.84
CA ARG A 2 -1.59 -23.38 -5.09
C ARG A 2 -1.28 -22.65 -3.77
N LYS A 3 -0.56 -21.54 -3.85
CA LYS A 3 -0.25 -20.68 -2.70
C LYS A 3 -1.43 -19.74 -2.42
N LYS A 4 -1.84 -19.61 -1.17
CA LYS A 4 -2.89 -18.69 -0.74
C LYS A 4 -2.28 -17.32 -0.45
N VAL A 5 -2.84 -16.29 -1.08
CA VAL A 5 -2.36 -14.91 -0.96
C VAL A 5 -3.49 -14.06 -0.43
N GLU A 6 -3.17 -13.31 0.63
CA GLU A 6 -4.01 -12.23 1.09
C GLU A 6 -3.61 -10.94 0.37
N ILE A 7 -4.54 -10.32 -0.36
CA ILE A 7 -4.31 -9.03 -1.01
C ILE A 7 -4.96 -7.92 -0.18
N ILE A 8 -4.19 -6.87 0.11
CA ILE A 8 -4.68 -5.62 0.71
C ILE A 8 -4.44 -4.45 -0.23
N ASN A 9 -5.37 -3.50 -0.30
CA ASN A 9 -5.16 -2.31 -1.12
C ASN A 9 -4.10 -1.38 -0.54
N SER A 10 -4.21 -1.01 0.74
CA SER A 10 -3.26 -0.11 1.41
C SER A 10 -3.15 -0.44 2.90
N LEU A 11 -1.98 -0.14 3.47
CA LEU A 11 -1.73 -0.16 4.91
C LEU A 11 -2.38 1.03 5.64
N ASP A 12 -2.94 2.00 4.92
CA ASP A 12 -3.70 3.10 5.54
C ASP A 12 -5.05 2.62 6.12
N TYR A 13 -5.49 1.43 5.72
CA TYR A 13 -6.77 0.82 6.11
C TYR A 13 -6.63 -0.26 7.19
N LEU A 14 -5.57 -0.21 8.00
CA LEU A 14 -5.34 -1.17 9.08
C LEU A 14 -6.36 -1.11 10.23
N ASN A 15 -7.23 -0.10 10.24
CA ASN A 15 -8.36 0.00 11.15
C ASN A 15 -9.53 -0.94 10.77
N TYR A 16 -9.60 -1.43 9.53
CA TYR A 16 -10.63 -2.35 9.09
C TYR A 16 -10.36 -3.78 9.58
N GLU A 17 -11.36 -4.44 10.15
CA GLU A 17 -11.19 -5.78 10.73
C GLU A 17 -10.82 -6.82 9.67
N GLY A 18 -11.36 -6.71 8.46
CA GLY A 18 -10.95 -7.56 7.34
C GLY A 18 -9.44 -7.52 7.07
N ILE A 19 -8.83 -6.33 7.07
CA ILE A 19 -7.38 -6.18 6.82
C ILE A 19 -6.56 -6.79 7.96
N LYS A 20 -6.97 -6.60 9.22
CA LYS A 20 -6.32 -7.23 10.37
C LYS A 20 -6.40 -8.76 10.30
N TRP A 21 -7.56 -9.28 9.92
CA TRP A 21 -7.78 -10.72 9.74
C TRP A 21 -6.89 -11.30 8.63
N GLN A 22 -6.72 -10.59 7.52
CA GLN A 22 -5.80 -11.00 6.45
C GLN A 22 -4.35 -11.09 6.94
N ILE A 23 -3.89 -10.10 7.70
CA ILE A 23 -2.54 -10.12 8.29
C ILE A 23 -2.39 -11.31 9.26
N GLU A 24 -3.37 -11.55 10.12
CA GLU A 24 -3.36 -12.66 11.09
C GLU A 24 -3.35 -14.03 10.40
N ASN A 25 -4.03 -14.19 9.26
CA ASN A 25 -3.96 -15.44 8.49
C ASN A 25 -2.55 -15.76 8.02
N VAL A 26 -1.78 -14.75 7.63
CA VAL A 26 -0.38 -14.95 7.23
C VAL A 26 0.48 -15.25 8.46
N VAL A 27 0.30 -14.50 9.55
CA VAL A 27 1.02 -14.72 10.83
C VAL A 27 0.79 -16.14 11.36
N SER A 28 -0.45 -16.64 11.29
CA SER A 28 -0.84 -17.97 11.76
C SER A 28 -0.57 -19.11 10.77
N GLY A 29 -0.04 -18.80 9.57
CA GLY A 29 0.25 -19.79 8.52
C GLY A 29 -0.98 -20.38 7.83
N LYS A 30 -2.15 -19.75 7.96
CA LYS A 30 -3.37 -20.11 7.21
C LYS A 30 -3.31 -19.68 5.74
N SER A 31 -2.57 -18.59 5.48
CA SER A 31 -2.24 -18.06 4.15
C SER A 31 -0.72 -17.95 4.02
N ASP A 32 -0.19 -18.12 2.80
CA ASP A 32 1.24 -18.23 2.55
C ASP A 32 1.93 -16.86 2.49
N GLU A 33 1.26 -15.84 1.94
CA GLU A 33 1.85 -14.53 1.65
C GLU A 33 0.83 -13.38 1.80
N LEU A 34 1.31 -12.18 2.15
CA LEU A 34 0.54 -10.93 2.10
C LEU A 34 1.03 -10.09 0.92
N TRP A 35 0.14 -9.63 0.05
CA TRP A 35 0.49 -8.80 -1.11
C TRP A 35 -0.18 -7.42 -0.98
N ILE A 36 0.60 -6.36 -1.16
CA ILE A 36 0.17 -4.97 -0.93
C ILE A 36 0.11 -4.24 -2.28
N ALA A 37 -1.06 -3.69 -2.61
CA ALA A 37 -1.29 -3.03 -3.90
C ALA A 37 -0.78 -1.59 -3.96
N THR A 38 -0.81 -0.88 -2.83
CA THR A 38 -0.31 0.49 -2.69
C THR A 38 1.01 0.47 -1.94
N PRO A 39 2.11 0.94 -2.53
CA PRO A 39 3.42 0.87 -1.89
C PRO A 39 3.47 1.82 -0.69
N HIS A 40 4.22 1.46 0.35
CA HIS A 40 4.39 2.27 1.55
C HIS A 40 5.82 2.17 2.08
N GLU A 41 6.48 3.31 2.29
CA GLU A 41 7.88 3.43 2.72
C GLU A 41 8.18 2.78 4.09
N ASN A 42 7.13 2.57 4.88
CA ASN A 42 7.23 2.07 6.23
C ASN A 42 6.57 0.69 6.43
N ALA A 43 6.22 0.00 5.33
CA ALA A 43 5.44 -1.22 5.34
C ALA A 43 5.99 -2.28 6.31
N SER A 44 7.28 -2.62 6.23
CA SER A 44 7.90 -3.65 7.07
C SER A 44 7.78 -3.36 8.57
N ASN A 45 7.90 -2.10 8.98
CA ASN A 45 7.78 -1.73 10.39
C ASN A 45 6.32 -1.68 10.84
N ILE A 46 5.42 -1.19 9.99
CA ILE A 46 3.98 -1.18 10.27
C ILE A 46 3.50 -2.61 10.49
N LEU A 47 3.80 -3.53 9.57
CA LEU A 47 3.39 -4.93 9.65
C LEU A 47 3.98 -5.66 10.85
N ALA A 48 5.22 -5.34 11.24
CA ALA A 48 5.82 -5.90 12.45
C ALA A 48 5.04 -5.54 13.73
N ASN A 49 4.38 -4.38 13.78
CA ASN A 49 3.52 -4.01 14.91
C ASN A 49 2.23 -4.85 14.98
N TYR A 50 1.87 -5.52 13.88
CA TYR A 50 0.75 -6.46 13.78
C TYR A 50 1.22 -7.92 13.85
N GLY A 51 2.46 -8.18 14.30
CA GLY A 51 3.00 -9.53 14.44
C GLY A 51 3.57 -10.14 13.15
N LEU A 52 3.37 -9.48 11.99
CA LEU A 52 3.86 -9.97 10.71
C LEU A 52 5.31 -9.53 10.48
N ASN A 53 6.24 -10.33 10.99
CA ASN A 53 7.67 -10.08 10.81
C ASN A 53 8.16 -10.58 9.43
N ILE A 54 8.63 -9.65 8.60
CA ILE A 54 9.14 -9.91 7.25
C ILE A 54 10.34 -10.87 7.21
N LYS A 55 11.06 -11.06 8.32
CA LYS A 55 12.14 -12.06 8.38
C LYS A 55 11.64 -13.50 8.21
N ASN A 56 10.40 -13.75 8.61
CA ASN A 56 9.82 -15.10 8.67
C ASN A 56 8.59 -15.25 7.77
N ASN A 57 8.12 -14.17 7.15
CA ASN A 57 6.90 -14.14 6.35
C ASN A 57 7.15 -13.43 5.04
N ASN A 58 6.49 -13.91 3.99
CA ASN A 58 6.60 -13.31 2.66
C ASN A 58 5.55 -12.20 2.53
N VAL A 59 6.05 -10.97 2.31
CA VAL A 59 5.20 -9.84 1.97
C VAL A 59 5.66 -9.26 0.65
N PHE A 60 4.76 -9.20 -0.31
CA PHE A 60 5.04 -8.78 -1.67
C PHE A 60 4.52 -7.37 -1.89
N ASP A 61 5.40 -6.45 -2.29
CA ASP A 61 5.02 -5.13 -2.76
C ASP A 61 4.76 -5.24 -4.26
N ILE A 62 3.48 -5.16 -4.62
CA ILE A 62 3.05 -5.30 -6.01
C ILE A 62 3.66 -4.19 -6.86
N TYR A 63 3.78 -2.98 -6.32
CA TYR A 63 4.20 -1.81 -7.10
C TYR A 63 5.66 -1.88 -7.51
N THR A 64 6.52 -2.38 -6.61
CA THR A 64 7.93 -2.61 -6.92
C THR A 64 8.20 -3.99 -7.53
N ASN A 65 7.19 -4.87 -7.58
CA ASN A 65 7.26 -6.27 -8.03
C ASN A 65 8.35 -7.07 -7.26
N GLU A 66 8.53 -6.78 -5.98
CA GLU A 66 9.55 -7.37 -5.13
C GLU A 66 8.97 -7.77 -3.75
N TYR A 67 9.58 -8.78 -3.13
CA TYR A 67 9.32 -9.07 -1.72
C TYR A 67 9.99 -8.02 -0.84
N LEU A 68 9.26 -7.55 0.17
CA LEU A 68 9.79 -6.64 1.17
C LEU A 68 11.00 -7.27 1.87
N LYS A 69 12.00 -6.44 2.17
CA LYS A 69 13.17 -6.85 2.93
C LYS A 69 13.01 -6.52 4.41
N PRO A 70 13.66 -7.28 5.30
CA PRO A 70 13.79 -6.88 6.70
C PRO A 70 14.53 -5.54 6.79
N ILE A 71 13.91 -4.56 7.45
CA ILE A 71 14.49 -3.23 7.63
C ILE A 71 15.11 -3.13 9.03
N SER A 72 16.35 -2.63 9.12
CA SER A 72 16.96 -2.27 10.40
C SER A 72 16.45 -0.91 10.84
N LYS A 73 15.96 -0.81 12.09
CA LYS A 73 15.55 0.47 12.69
C LYS A 73 16.73 1.38 13.07
N LYS A 74 17.97 0.88 12.96
CA LYS A 74 19.19 1.59 13.36
C LYS A 74 19.95 2.19 12.18
N ASP A 75 19.66 1.71 10.97
CA ASP A 75 20.47 2.01 9.79
C ASP A 75 19.89 3.20 8.99
N GLY A 76 18.78 3.77 9.46
CA GLY A 76 18.16 4.95 8.86
C GLY A 76 19.06 6.19 8.88
N ILE A 77 18.76 7.13 7.98
CA ILE A 77 19.45 8.42 7.92
C ILE A 77 19.08 9.22 9.17
N TRP A 78 20.01 9.30 10.12
CA TRP A 78 19.91 10.25 11.21
C TRP A 78 19.98 11.67 10.65
N TRP A 79 19.21 12.59 11.23
CA TRP A 79 19.17 13.98 10.75
C TRP A 79 20.55 14.66 10.66
N THR A 80 21.54 14.25 11.47
CA THR A 80 22.93 14.74 11.42
C THR A 80 23.74 14.18 10.27
N ASP A 81 23.32 13.04 9.73
CA ASP A 81 24.04 12.28 8.71
C ASP A 81 23.41 12.49 7.31
N LEU A 82 22.33 13.27 7.25
CA LEU A 82 21.71 13.66 5.99
C LEU A 82 22.73 14.43 5.16
N ASN A 83 22.99 13.94 3.94
CA ASN A 83 23.85 14.65 3.01
C ASN A 83 23.13 15.92 2.52
N VAL A 84 23.71 17.09 2.79
CA VAL A 84 23.12 18.38 2.45
C VAL A 84 23.98 19.11 1.41
N PRO A 85 23.38 19.80 0.43
CA PRO A 85 24.12 20.58 -0.54
C PRO A 85 24.72 21.82 0.12
N ASN A 86 25.89 22.24 -0.36
CA ASN A 86 26.59 23.43 0.11
C ASN A 86 26.87 23.37 1.63
N GLN A 87 27.34 24.47 2.22
CA GLN A 87 27.49 24.58 3.69
C GLN A 87 26.13 24.78 4.38
N ALA A 88 25.08 24.12 3.89
CA ALA A 88 23.74 24.22 4.44
C ALA A 88 23.70 23.68 5.87
N GLN A 89 22.86 24.29 6.68
CA GLN A 89 22.67 23.95 8.07
C GLN A 89 21.25 23.42 8.26
N LEU A 90 21.14 22.39 9.10
CA LEU A 90 19.84 21.94 9.54
C LEU A 90 19.37 22.80 10.71
N VAL A 91 18.22 23.44 10.55
CA VAL A 91 17.60 24.31 11.54
C VAL A 91 16.35 23.63 12.07
N VAL A 92 16.25 23.51 13.39
CA VAL A 92 15.02 23.08 14.09
C VAL A 92 14.48 24.28 14.85
N SER A 93 13.29 24.75 14.49
CA SER A 93 12.66 25.90 15.16
C SER A 93 11.95 25.52 16.46
N ASP A 94 11.61 26.52 17.26
CA ASP A 94 10.78 26.36 18.47
C ASP A 94 9.40 25.76 18.18
N LYS A 95 8.90 25.89 16.95
CA LYS A 95 7.65 25.27 16.47
C LYS A 95 7.86 23.87 15.92
N TRP A 96 9.04 23.27 16.13
CA TRP A 96 9.44 21.95 15.65
C TRP A 96 9.45 21.79 14.12
N THR A 97 9.45 22.90 13.37
CA THR A 97 9.73 22.85 11.93
C THR A 97 11.21 22.53 11.73
N LYS A 98 11.50 21.69 10.74
CA LYS A 98 12.86 21.21 10.45
C LYS A 98 13.16 21.59 9.02
N SER A 99 14.25 22.32 8.80
CA SER A 99 14.58 22.82 7.47
C SER A 99 16.08 22.75 7.21
N LEU A 100 16.43 22.65 5.94
CA LEU A 100 17.78 22.92 5.45
C LEU A 100 17.86 24.37 5.00
N THR A 101 18.84 25.10 5.51
CA THR A 101 19.04 26.52 5.22
C THR A 101 20.47 26.77 4.78
N SER A 102 20.66 27.52 3.71
CA SER A 102 21.98 27.98 3.26
C SER A 102 21.94 29.49 3.06
N HIS A 103 22.90 30.21 3.63
CA HIS A 103 22.98 31.68 3.53
C HIS A 103 21.69 32.44 3.90
N GLY A 104 20.87 31.89 4.82
CA GLY A 104 19.61 32.48 5.25
C GLY A 104 18.40 32.06 4.40
N GLU A 105 18.60 31.37 3.29
CA GLU A 105 17.54 30.87 2.41
C GLU A 105 17.19 29.42 2.75
N LYS A 106 15.89 29.12 2.78
CA LYS A 106 15.38 27.77 3.02
C LYS A 106 15.47 26.96 1.73
N LEU A 107 16.29 25.91 1.73
CA LEU A 107 16.46 25.01 0.60
C LEU A 107 15.49 23.82 0.63
N ALA A 108 15.16 23.35 1.84
CA ALA A 108 14.29 22.19 2.00
C ALA A 108 13.58 22.16 3.35
N GLU A 109 12.49 21.39 3.41
CA GLU A 109 11.84 20.98 4.65
C GLU A 109 12.08 19.49 4.93
N ILE A 110 12.25 19.14 6.19
CA ILE A 110 12.55 17.76 6.60
C ILE A 110 11.41 17.22 7.45
N ARG A 111 10.99 15.99 7.12
CA ARG A 111 10.08 15.19 7.94
C ARG A 111 10.83 14.02 8.56
N TRP A 112 10.60 13.78 9.84
CA TRP A 112 11.06 12.58 10.53
C TRP A 112 9.92 11.57 10.63
N PHE A 113 10.26 10.30 10.86
CA PHE A 113 9.25 9.32 11.24
C PHE A 113 8.59 9.71 12.58
N ASN A 114 7.28 9.51 12.68
CA ASN A 114 6.45 10.01 13.79
C ASN A 114 6.57 9.22 15.11
N ASP A 115 7.53 8.31 15.24
CA ASP A 115 7.73 7.46 16.43
C ASP A 115 8.84 7.96 17.36
N GLY A 116 9.21 9.24 17.24
CA GLY A 116 10.27 9.85 18.02
C GLY A 116 11.69 9.48 17.57
N SER A 117 11.84 8.61 16.56
CA SER A 117 13.12 8.41 15.90
C SER A 117 13.47 9.68 15.12
N ARG A 118 14.64 10.27 15.37
CA ARG A 118 15.15 11.42 14.60
C ARG A 118 15.69 11.00 13.23
N ILE A 119 15.05 9.99 12.65
CA ILE A 119 15.36 9.38 11.37
C ILE A 119 14.54 10.12 10.31
N VAL A 120 15.22 10.52 9.25
CA VAL A 120 14.61 11.23 8.12
C VAL A 120 13.65 10.29 7.39
N GLN A 121 12.39 10.72 7.24
CA GLN A 121 11.36 10.08 6.43
C GLN A 121 11.28 10.73 5.05
N ALA A 122 11.38 12.06 4.99
CA ALA A 122 11.33 12.78 3.72
C ALA A 122 12.11 14.09 3.78
N VAL A 123 12.60 14.51 2.61
CA VAL A 123 13.18 15.83 2.36
C VAL A 123 12.40 16.46 1.21
N ILE A 124 11.81 17.63 1.44
CA ILE A 124 10.97 18.38 0.50
C ILE A 124 11.82 19.54 0.02
N TRP A 125 12.36 19.44 -1.19
CA TRP A 125 13.23 20.44 -1.80
C TRP A 125 12.41 21.56 -2.42
N LEU A 126 12.89 22.78 -2.25
CA LEU A 126 12.20 23.99 -2.69
C LEU A 126 12.95 24.62 -3.87
N ASN A 127 12.19 25.19 -4.81
CA ASN A 127 12.72 26.04 -5.86
C ASN A 127 13.06 27.45 -5.30
N GLU A 128 13.61 28.32 -6.16
CA GLU A 128 13.99 29.70 -5.79
C GLU A 128 12.80 30.55 -5.29
N ASN A 129 11.57 30.20 -5.68
CA ASN A 129 10.34 30.86 -5.23
C ASN A 129 9.82 30.31 -3.89
N GLY A 130 10.48 29.29 -3.32
CA GLY A 130 10.04 28.61 -2.10
C GLY A 130 8.90 27.60 -2.30
N GLU A 131 8.58 27.26 -3.55
CA GLU A 131 7.59 26.23 -3.89
C GLU A 131 8.26 24.86 -3.96
N ILE A 132 7.48 23.79 -3.81
CA ILE A 132 8.01 22.43 -3.88
C ILE A 132 8.49 22.15 -5.31
N ASP A 133 9.76 21.76 -5.44
CA ASP A 133 10.36 21.27 -6.68
C ASP A 133 10.25 19.73 -6.73
N TYR A 134 10.85 19.06 -5.75
CA TYR A 134 10.74 17.62 -5.61
C TYR A 134 10.85 17.16 -4.15
N LYS A 135 10.50 15.91 -3.90
CA LYS A 135 10.53 15.28 -2.58
C LYS A 135 11.23 13.94 -2.66
N ASP A 136 12.23 13.76 -1.80
CA ASP A 136 12.80 12.44 -1.51
C ASP A 136 12.05 11.81 -0.35
N ILE A 137 11.65 10.54 -0.50
CA ILE A 137 10.98 9.75 0.53
C ILE A 137 11.84 8.53 0.82
N TYR A 138 12.16 8.31 2.08
CA TYR A 138 13.07 7.25 2.51
C TYR A 138 12.33 6.16 3.27
N ARG A 139 12.79 4.92 3.12
CA ARG A 139 12.46 3.83 4.05
C ARG A 139 13.22 4.03 5.35
N ARG A 140 12.84 3.28 6.39
CA ARG A 140 13.46 3.38 7.73
C ARG A 140 14.93 2.99 7.82
N ASP A 141 15.45 2.23 6.86
CA ASP A 141 16.88 1.92 6.72
C ASP A 141 17.64 2.97 5.90
N GLY A 142 16.99 4.09 5.54
CA GLY A 142 17.63 5.16 4.78
C GLY A 142 17.68 4.91 3.28
N SER A 143 17.24 3.76 2.79
CA SER A 143 17.11 3.54 1.34
C SER A 143 16.04 4.47 0.75
N LEU A 144 16.27 4.98 -0.46
CA LEU A 144 15.28 5.80 -1.15
C LEU A 144 14.08 4.92 -1.51
N PHE A 145 12.89 5.30 -1.04
CA PHE A 145 11.62 4.65 -1.35
C PHE A 145 11.01 5.23 -2.62
N ALA A 146 10.89 6.55 -2.66
CA ALA A 146 10.29 7.25 -3.79
C ALA A 146 10.88 8.65 -3.96
N LYS A 147 10.82 9.15 -5.19
CA LYS A 147 11.05 10.56 -5.53
C LYS A 147 9.82 11.11 -6.22
N GLN A 148 9.31 12.24 -5.74
CA GLN A 148 8.12 12.89 -6.31
C GLN A 148 8.49 14.26 -6.87
N TYR A 149 8.07 14.57 -8.09
CA TYR A 149 8.36 15.83 -8.77
C TYR A 149 7.11 16.66 -8.90
N TYR A 150 7.24 17.97 -8.75
CA TYR A 150 6.15 18.91 -8.68
C TYR A 150 6.33 20.06 -9.67
N SER A 151 5.21 20.64 -10.10
CA SER A 151 5.18 21.91 -10.83
C SER A 151 3.92 22.65 -10.46
N GLU A 152 4.02 23.94 -10.17
CA GLU A 152 2.89 24.81 -9.80
C GLU A 152 2.04 24.22 -8.65
N GLY A 153 2.70 23.56 -7.68
CA GLY A 153 2.04 22.93 -6.53
C GLY A 153 1.36 21.57 -6.82
N HIS A 154 1.37 21.11 -8.07
CA HIS A 154 0.81 19.82 -8.48
C HIS A 154 1.89 18.77 -8.64
N ILE A 155 1.60 17.54 -8.22
CA ILE A 155 2.47 16.40 -8.51
C ILE A 155 2.43 16.08 -9.99
N LEU A 156 3.60 15.88 -10.60
CA LEU A 156 3.74 15.49 -12.00
C LEU A 156 4.11 14.01 -12.14
N GLN A 157 4.98 13.53 -11.25
CA GLN A 157 5.54 12.19 -11.33
C GLN A 157 5.94 11.66 -9.95
N SER A 158 5.75 10.36 -9.71
CA SER A 158 6.31 9.61 -8.58
C SER A 158 7.15 8.46 -9.10
N ASP A 159 8.45 8.46 -8.85
CA ASP A 159 9.35 7.33 -9.09
C ASP A 159 9.44 6.48 -7.84
N PHE A 160 9.03 5.21 -7.92
CA PHE A 160 9.19 4.22 -6.86
C PHE A 160 10.43 3.37 -7.10
N TYR A 161 11.30 3.31 -6.10
CA TYR A 161 12.57 2.61 -6.18
C TYR A 161 12.46 1.17 -5.67
N ASP A 162 13.32 0.29 -6.18
CA ASP A 162 13.50 -1.08 -5.71
C ASP A 162 13.76 -1.15 -4.19
N GLN A 163 13.74 -2.36 -3.63
CA GLN A 163 13.94 -2.55 -2.18
C GLN A 163 15.37 -2.21 -1.70
N ASN A 164 16.32 -1.95 -2.61
CA ASN A 164 17.65 -1.43 -2.26
C ASN A 164 17.72 0.11 -2.34
N GLY A 165 16.71 0.76 -2.92
CA GLY A 165 16.67 2.19 -3.15
C GLY A 165 17.63 2.67 -4.25
N VAL A 166 17.98 1.80 -5.20
CA VAL A 166 18.99 2.12 -6.24
C VAL A 166 18.34 2.35 -7.60
N ASN A 167 17.49 1.44 -8.06
CA ASN A 167 16.86 1.53 -9.38
C ASN A 167 15.40 1.93 -9.26
N ILE A 168 14.93 2.74 -10.19
CA ILE A 168 13.50 3.01 -10.36
C ILE A 168 12.84 1.72 -10.85
N SER A 169 11.87 1.20 -10.09
CA SER A 169 11.08 0.02 -10.46
C SER A 169 9.84 0.44 -11.26
N THR A 170 9.12 1.44 -10.77
CA THR A 170 7.84 1.89 -11.36
C THR A 170 7.72 3.40 -11.25
N SER A 171 7.21 4.06 -12.28
CA SER A 171 6.93 5.50 -12.27
C SER A 171 5.46 5.77 -12.55
N ASP A 172 4.85 6.59 -11.71
CA ASP A 172 3.50 7.13 -11.93
C ASP A 172 3.60 8.53 -12.52
N PHE A 173 2.77 8.82 -13.50
CA PHE A 173 2.60 10.14 -14.09
C PHE A 173 1.18 10.64 -13.81
N TYR A 174 1.08 11.93 -13.52
CA TYR A 174 -0.14 12.56 -13.05
C TYR A 174 -0.61 13.63 -14.02
N PHE A 175 -1.92 13.75 -14.17
CA PHE A 175 -2.61 14.83 -14.86
C PHE A 175 -3.88 15.16 -14.07
N GLU A 176 -4.11 16.44 -13.78
CA GLU A 176 -5.24 16.90 -12.93
C GLU A 176 -5.30 16.20 -11.55
N ASN A 177 -4.13 15.85 -11.00
CA ASN A 177 -3.93 15.10 -9.75
C ASN A 177 -4.32 13.61 -9.79
N ASP A 178 -4.70 13.09 -10.96
CA ASP A 178 -4.98 11.66 -11.15
C ASP A 178 -3.85 10.96 -11.91
N ILE A 179 -3.57 9.71 -11.55
CA ILE A 179 -2.59 8.88 -12.28
C ILE A 179 -3.17 8.57 -13.66
N ASN A 180 -2.53 9.08 -14.71
CA ASN A 180 -2.96 8.88 -16.10
C ASN A 180 -2.00 7.98 -16.91
N MET A 181 -0.86 7.61 -16.32
CA MET A 181 0.06 6.63 -16.90
C MET A 181 0.94 6.03 -15.81
N VAL A 182 1.20 4.73 -15.92
CA VAL A 182 2.21 4.02 -15.12
C VAL A 182 3.23 3.42 -16.07
N LEU A 183 4.53 3.57 -15.75
CA LEU A 183 5.64 3.00 -16.49
C LEU A 183 6.36 1.97 -15.60
N HIS A 184 6.42 0.73 -16.04
CA HIS A 184 7.16 -0.34 -15.36
C HIS A 184 7.95 -1.15 -16.39
N ASN A 185 9.27 -1.27 -16.22
CA ASN A 185 10.16 -1.97 -17.16
C ASN A 185 9.93 -1.59 -18.64
N ASN A 186 9.87 -0.29 -18.93
CA ASN A 186 9.57 0.29 -20.26
C ASN A 186 8.17 -0.04 -20.83
N THR A 187 7.31 -0.71 -20.07
CA THR A 187 5.92 -0.99 -20.45
C THR A 187 5.01 0.06 -19.84
N LYS A 188 4.11 0.61 -20.66
CA LYS A 188 3.15 1.64 -20.27
C LYS A 188 1.79 1.04 -19.95
N TYR A 189 1.17 1.52 -18.89
CA TYR A 189 -0.19 1.20 -18.46
C TYR A 189 -0.99 2.49 -18.32
N THR A 190 -2.29 2.42 -18.53
CA THR A 190 -3.19 3.59 -18.51
C THR A 190 -3.44 4.14 -17.12
N ASN A 191 -3.31 3.30 -16.09
CA ASN A 191 -3.40 3.67 -14.68
C ASN A 191 -2.80 2.56 -13.79
N SER A 192 -2.76 2.82 -12.48
CA SER A 192 -2.21 1.89 -11.50
C SER A 192 -2.99 0.57 -11.39
N ASN A 193 -4.31 0.58 -11.57
CA ASN A 193 -5.13 -0.64 -11.48
C ASN A 193 -4.87 -1.57 -12.66
N GLU A 194 -4.72 -1.05 -13.87
CA GLU A 194 -4.36 -1.82 -15.06
C GLU A 194 -2.96 -2.45 -14.93
N PHE A 195 -2.00 -1.70 -14.39
CA PHE A 195 -0.67 -2.23 -14.08
C PHE A 195 -0.74 -3.39 -13.07
N ILE A 196 -1.39 -3.16 -11.92
CA ILE A 196 -1.53 -4.17 -10.87
C ILE A 196 -2.23 -5.42 -11.42
N LYS A 197 -3.34 -5.23 -12.16
CA LYS A 197 -4.09 -6.33 -12.78
C LYS A 197 -3.20 -7.15 -13.71
N SER A 198 -2.45 -6.50 -14.60
CA SER A 198 -1.51 -7.17 -15.51
C SER A 198 -0.50 -8.02 -14.75
N LEU A 199 0.09 -7.48 -13.67
CA LEU A 199 1.05 -8.19 -12.85
C LEU A 199 0.41 -9.40 -12.17
N LEU A 200 -0.74 -9.23 -11.52
CA LEU A 200 -1.43 -10.31 -10.80
C LEU A 200 -1.91 -11.42 -11.74
N SER A 201 -2.44 -11.09 -12.92
CA SER A 201 -2.85 -12.08 -13.92
C SER A 201 -1.69 -12.93 -14.44
N GLY A 202 -0.45 -12.41 -14.40
CA GLY A 202 0.76 -13.15 -14.74
C GLY A 202 1.24 -14.15 -13.67
N LYS A 203 0.70 -14.10 -12.44
CA LYS A 203 1.17 -14.91 -11.30
C LYS A 203 0.39 -16.23 -11.22
N GLN A 204 0.83 -17.22 -11.99
CA GLN A 204 0.25 -18.57 -11.96
C GLN A 204 0.54 -19.29 -10.64
N GLY A 205 -0.39 -20.15 -10.22
CA GLY A 205 -0.21 -20.99 -9.02
C GLY A 205 -0.60 -20.32 -7.70
N TYR A 206 -1.21 -19.13 -7.75
CA TYR A 206 -1.71 -18.41 -6.59
C TYR A 206 -3.24 -18.43 -6.53
N GLU A 207 -3.79 -18.40 -5.32
CA GLU A 207 -5.20 -18.18 -5.01
C GLU A 207 -5.31 -16.88 -4.22
N PHE A 208 -6.02 -15.90 -4.78
CA PHE A 208 -6.10 -14.56 -4.19
C PHE A 208 -7.35 -14.41 -3.34
N ASN A 209 -7.18 -13.90 -2.14
CA ASN A 209 -8.25 -13.51 -1.23
C ASN A 209 -8.19 -12.00 -0.94
N ILE A 210 -9.36 -11.37 -0.91
CA ILE A 210 -9.55 -10.00 -0.44
C ILE A 210 -10.66 -9.99 0.62
N THR A 211 -10.69 -8.97 1.47
CA THR A 211 -11.80 -8.78 2.42
C THR A 211 -12.61 -7.52 2.19
N GLN A 212 -12.18 -6.67 1.26
CA GLN A 212 -12.79 -5.36 1.01
C GLN A 212 -13.38 -5.30 -0.41
N LEU A 213 -14.47 -4.53 -0.54
CA LEU A 213 -15.16 -4.26 -1.81
C LEU A 213 -14.83 -2.87 -2.35
N GLY A 214 -13.57 -2.45 -2.22
CA GLY A 214 -13.09 -1.14 -2.66
C GLY A 214 -12.34 -1.20 -3.99
N ARG A 215 -11.23 -0.47 -4.05
CA ARG A 215 -10.32 -0.43 -5.21
C ARG A 215 -9.83 -1.82 -5.61
N GLU A 216 -9.75 -2.76 -4.68
CA GLU A 216 -9.39 -4.17 -4.93
C GLU A 216 -10.18 -4.75 -6.10
N LEU A 217 -11.46 -4.38 -6.21
CA LEU A 217 -12.28 -4.89 -7.27
C LEU A 217 -11.80 -4.46 -8.67
N SER A 218 -11.09 -3.35 -8.81
CA SER A 218 -10.61 -2.90 -10.11
C SER A 218 -9.42 -3.71 -10.65
N PHE A 219 -8.69 -4.43 -9.79
CA PHE A 219 -7.41 -5.02 -10.17
C PHE A 219 -7.22 -6.50 -9.83
N ILE A 220 -8.05 -7.10 -8.97
CA ILE A 220 -7.87 -8.53 -8.64
C ILE A 220 -8.13 -9.43 -9.87
N PRO A 221 -7.42 -10.58 -10.01
CA PRO A 221 -7.65 -11.51 -11.10
C PRO A 221 -8.97 -12.26 -11.03
N ASP A 222 -9.41 -12.84 -12.14
CA ASP A 222 -10.54 -13.78 -12.12
C ASP A 222 -10.27 -14.98 -11.21
N GLU A 223 -11.34 -15.67 -10.82
CA GLU A 223 -11.28 -16.83 -9.90
C GLU A 223 -10.78 -16.48 -8.48
N SER A 224 -10.92 -15.21 -8.06
CA SER A 224 -10.54 -14.78 -6.72
C SER A 224 -11.62 -15.05 -5.67
N THR A 225 -11.21 -15.06 -4.40
CA THR A 225 -12.08 -15.22 -3.24
C THR A 225 -12.28 -13.89 -2.52
N LEU A 226 -13.50 -13.66 -2.05
CA LEU A 226 -13.83 -12.57 -1.15
C LEU A 226 -14.20 -13.17 0.21
N THR A 227 -13.61 -12.67 1.28
CA THR A 227 -13.98 -13.07 2.64
C THR A 227 -14.57 -11.90 3.41
N PHE A 228 -15.83 -11.98 3.82
CA PHE A 228 -16.46 -10.95 4.66
C PHE A 228 -16.30 -11.27 6.14
N ILE A 229 -15.50 -10.42 6.79
CA ILE A 229 -15.30 -10.43 8.23
C ILE A 229 -16.25 -9.45 8.93
N ASP A 230 -16.41 -8.27 8.34
CA ASP A 230 -17.32 -7.23 8.83
C ASP A 230 -18.79 -7.58 8.59
N THR A 231 -19.70 -6.92 9.31
CA THR A 231 -21.16 -7.08 9.09
C THR A 231 -21.54 -6.81 7.63
N ILE A 232 -22.35 -7.69 7.05
CA ILE A 232 -22.92 -7.54 5.71
C ILE A 232 -24.22 -6.70 5.69
N VAL A 233 -24.73 -6.38 6.87
CA VAL A 233 -25.96 -5.61 7.06
C VAL A 233 -25.59 -4.14 7.34
N ASP A 234 -26.35 -3.21 6.79
CA ASP A 234 -26.23 -1.78 7.05
C ASP A 234 -27.05 -1.34 8.28
N GLN A 235 -27.07 -0.02 8.54
CA GLN A 235 -27.77 0.57 9.68
C GLN A 235 -29.29 0.40 9.61
N ASP A 236 -29.83 0.24 8.40
CA ASP A 236 -31.26 0.10 8.13
C ASP A 236 -31.68 -1.40 8.12
N ASN A 237 -30.81 -2.28 8.63
CA ASN A 237 -30.97 -3.72 8.66
C ASN A 237 -31.09 -4.38 7.26
N SER A 238 -30.62 -3.68 6.22
CA SER A 238 -30.59 -4.15 4.83
C SER A 238 -29.22 -4.71 4.47
N ILE A 239 -29.17 -5.68 3.55
CA ILE A 239 -27.90 -6.17 3.03
C ILE A 239 -27.24 -5.07 2.18
N LYS A 240 -25.95 -4.81 2.40
CA LYS A 240 -25.20 -3.81 1.65
C LYS A 240 -25.34 -4.05 0.14
N GLY A 241 -25.72 -3.02 -0.61
CA GLY A 241 -26.10 -3.15 -2.03
C GLY A 241 -25.00 -3.75 -2.93
N ASN A 242 -23.74 -3.52 -2.62
CA ASN A 242 -22.60 -4.09 -3.33
C ASN A 242 -22.46 -5.62 -3.18
N ILE A 243 -23.13 -6.22 -2.20
CA ILE A 243 -23.15 -7.67 -1.99
C ILE A 243 -24.14 -8.32 -2.95
N TYR A 244 -25.35 -7.77 -3.14
CA TYR A 244 -26.34 -8.32 -4.08
C TYR A 244 -25.78 -8.51 -5.49
N ASN A 245 -25.15 -7.45 -6.03
CA ASN A 245 -24.52 -7.50 -7.36
C ASN A 245 -23.50 -8.63 -7.49
N LEU A 246 -22.80 -8.96 -6.41
CA LEU A 246 -21.75 -9.97 -6.40
C LEU A 246 -22.33 -11.40 -6.26
N LEU A 247 -23.47 -11.53 -5.57
CA LEU A 247 -24.19 -12.80 -5.46
C LEU A 247 -24.82 -13.19 -6.79
N ASP A 248 -25.47 -12.25 -7.48
CA ASP A 248 -26.28 -12.52 -8.67
C ASP A 248 -25.48 -12.62 -9.98
N ASP A 249 -24.25 -12.09 -10.03
CA ASP A 249 -23.44 -12.08 -11.25
C ASP A 249 -22.48 -13.28 -11.34
N ASP A 250 -22.89 -14.38 -11.96
CA ASP A 250 -22.06 -15.57 -12.20
C ASP A 250 -20.77 -15.30 -12.99
N ASN A 251 -20.73 -14.22 -13.79
CA ASN A 251 -19.56 -13.82 -14.56
C ASN A 251 -18.60 -12.94 -13.76
N HIS A 252 -18.95 -12.58 -12.52
CA HIS A 252 -18.09 -11.79 -11.66
C HIS A 252 -16.75 -12.51 -11.39
N LYS A 253 -15.67 -11.73 -11.33
CA LYS A 253 -14.29 -12.20 -11.04
C LYS A 253 -14.12 -12.86 -9.67
N ILE A 254 -15.01 -12.53 -8.72
CA ILE A 254 -15.11 -13.23 -7.43
C ILE A 254 -15.99 -14.46 -7.62
N LYS A 255 -15.39 -15.65 -7.47
CA LYS A 255 -16.10 -16.92 -7.64
C LYS A 255 -16.45 -17.60 -6.33
N ARG A 256 -15.81 -17.19 -5.24
CA ARG A 256 -16.04 -17.72 -3.89
C ARG A 256 -16.20 -16.59 -2.90
N ILE A 257 -17.17 -16.75 -2.02
CA ILE A 257 -17.48 -15.81 -0.95
C ILE A 257 -17.47 -16.59 0.35
N ASN A 258 -16.54 -16.26 1.23
CA ASN A 258 -16.49 -16.83 2.57
C ASN A 258 -17.12 -15.84 3.55
N LEU A 259 -18.04 -16.31 4.38
CA LEU A 259 -18.73 -15.49 5.35
C LEU A 259 -18.44 -15.97 6.76
N SER A 260 -18.28 -15.06 7.71
CA SER A 260 -18.39 -15.42 9.13
C SER A 260 -19.72 -16.14 9.40
N THR A 261 -19.76 -17.01 10.41
CA THR A 261 -20.99 -17.71 10.83
C THR A 261 -22.18 -16.77 10.99
N GLN A 262 -21.97 -15.59 11.57
CA GLN A 262 -23.01 -14.58 11.70
C GLN A 262 -23.53 -14.13 10.32
N ASN A 263 -22.63 -13.68 9.43
CA ASN A 263 -23.02 -13.21 8.10
C ASN A 263 -23.66 -14.31 7.25
N TYR A 264 -23.21 -15.56 7.40
CA TYR A 264 -23.81 -16.70 6.72
C TYR A 264 -25.26 -16.92 7.16
N HIS A 265 -25.53 -16.92 8.46
CA HIS A 265 -26.89 -17.00 8.98
C HIS A 265 -27.77 -15.82 8.55
N GLU A 266 -27.21 -14.60 8.49
CA GLU A 266 -27.92 -13.40 7.99
C GLU A 266 -28.37 -13.53 6.53
N LEU A 267 -27.60 -14.19 5.66
CA LEU A 267 -28.04 -14.48 4.29
C LEU A 267 -29.00 -15.66 4.23
N GLN A 268 -28.81 -16.67 5.08
CA GLN A 268 -29.68 -17.85 5.15
C GLN A 268 -31.11 -17.47 5.56
N THR A 269 -31.28 -16.60 6.54
CA THR A 269 -32.61 -16.13 6.99
C THR A 269 -33.34 -15.30 5.94
N ARG A 270 -32.61 -14.68 5.01
CA ARG A 270 -33.13 -13.85 3.92
C ARG A 270 -33.29 -14.60 2.59
N ASP A 271 -33.00 -15.90 2.55
CA ASP A 271 -33.03 -16.74 1.33
C ASP A 271 -32.09 -16.24 0.22
N LEU A 272 -30.92 -15.72 0.61
CA LEU A 272 -29.90 -15.14 -0.28
C LEU A 272 -28.63 -16.00 -0.40
N ILE A 273 -28.70 -17.27 0.03
CA ILE A 273 -27.56 -18.19 -0.10
C ILE A 273 -27.46 -18.67 -1.55
N SER A 274 -26.26 -18.57 -2.12
CA SER A 274 -25.93 -19.06 -3.46
C SER A 274 -24.81 -20.09 -3.41
N ASN A 275 -24.57 -20.74 -4.54
CA ASN A 275 -23.48 -21.71 -4.74
C ASN A 275 -22.07 -21.13 -4.54
N LYS A 276 -21.91 -19.79 -4.61
CA LYS A 276 -20.65 -19.10 -4.37
C LYS A 276 -20.33 -18.94 -2.89
N ILE A 277 -21.34 -19.03 -2.02
CA ILE A 277 -21.22 -18.73 -0.61
C ILE A 277 -20.80 -19.98 0.16
N THR A 278 -19.80 -19.82 1.01
CA THR A 278 -19.44 -20.82 2.02
C THR A 278 -19.29 -20.17 3.39
N GLU A 279 -19.61 -20.92 4.43
CA GLU A 279 -19.34 -20.51 5.80
C GLU A 279 -17.84 -20.68 6.11
N LEU A 280 -17.24 -19.64 6.67
CA LEU A 280 -15.86 -19.63 7.15
C LEU A 280 -15.78 -20.52 8.40
N LYS A 281 -14.96 -21.57 8.34
CA LYS A 281 -14.74 -22.52 9.44
C LYS A 281 -13.54 -22.16 10.30
#